data_AF-A0A0A2LG06-F1
#
_entry.id   AF-A0A0A2LG06-F1
#
_cell.length_a   1.000
_cell.length_b   1.000
_cell.length_c   1.000
_cell.angle_alpha   90.00
_cell.angle_beta   90.00
_cell.angle_gamma   90.00
#
_symmetry.space_group_name_H-M   'P 1'
#
loop_
_entity.id
_entity.type
_entity.pdbx_description
1 polymer ?
#
loop_
_entity_poly.entity_id
_entity_poly.type
_entity_poly.pdbx_seq_one_letter_code
_entity_poly.pdbx_strand_id
1 'polypeptide(L)' 'MLFRYASWQPIESTGLPPATRPLYYGQIMVASAIRQSKNMRMVRIPLSEDTESANAIYSGDKLSKLVVTHLRATS' A
#
# COMPACT_ATOMS: atom_id res chain seq x y z
N MET A 1 23.41 6.98 0.60
CA MET A 1 22.90 5.80 1.35
C MET A 1 21.61 5.35 0.68
N LEU A 2 21.61 4.18 0.02
CA LEU A 2 20.44 3.66 -0.69
C LEU A 2 19.37 3.25 0.34
N PHE A 3 18.19 3.86 0.31
CA PHE A 3 16.99 3.32 0.99
C PHE A 3 16.55 2.05 0.25
N ARG A 4 17.25 0.93 0.46
CA ARG A 4 16.75 -0.37 0.01
C ARG A 4 15.59 -0.74 0.92
N TYR A 5 14.43 -0.88 0.31
CA TYR A 5 13.21 -1.49 0.85
C TYR A 5 13.55 -2.75 1.67
N ALA A 6 13.78 -2.60 2.98
CA ALA A 6 14.07 -3.72 3.89
C ALA A 6 12.78 -4.29 4.52
N SER A 7 11.61 -3.84 4.07
CA SER A 7 10.30 -4.16 4.63
C SER A 7 9.75 -5.51 4.17
N TRP A 8 10.34 -6.11 3.14
CA TRP A 8 9.95 -7.42 2.59
C TRP A 8 10.99 -8.53 2.82
N GLN A 9 12.25 -8.18 3.14
CA GLN A 9 13.24 -9.21 3.44
C GLN A 9 12.96 -9.78 4.83
N PRO A 10 12.80 -11.10 4.98
CA PRO A 10 12.88 -11.71 6.29
C PRO A 10 14.26 -11.38 6.85
N ILE A 11 14.31 -10.50 7.84
CA ILE A 11 15.54 -10.30 8.60
C ILE A 11 15.69 -11.59 9.41
N GLU A 12 16.78 -12.33 9.17
CA GLU A 12 17.16 -13.44 10.05
C GLU A 12 17.41 -12.86 11.44
N SER A 13 16.38 -12.90 12.28
CA SER A 13 16.53 -12.68 13.71
C SER A 13 16.95 -14.04 14.26
N THR A 14 18.19 -14.15 14.73
CA THR A 14 18.72 -15.35 15.40
C THR A 14 17.69 -15.87 16.41
N GLY A 15 17.08 -17.01 16.13
CA GLY A 15 16.13 -17.69 17.02
C GLY A 15 14.63 -17.52 16.73
N LEU A 16 14.21 -16.76 15.71
CA LEU A 16 12.79 -16.65 15.33
C LEU A 16 12.56 -17.14 13.89
N PRO A 17 11.51 -17.95 13.63
CA PRO A 17 11.17 -18.36 12.27
C PRO A 17 10.82 -17.15 11.39
N PRO A 18 11.09 -17.21 10.07
CA PRO A 18 10.73 -16.13 9.14
C PRO A 18 9.24 -15.81 9.23
N ALA A 19 8.91 -14.58 9.63
CA ALA A 19 7.53 -14.14 9.78
C ALA A 19 7.22 -12.97 8.84
N THR A 20 6.05 -13.04 8.20
CA THR A 20 5.52 -11.93 7.39
C THR A 20 5.20 -10.76 8.31
N ARG A 21 5.96 -9.66 8.18
CA ARG A 21 5.73 -8.45 8.98
C ARG A 21 4.48 -7.70 8.50
N PRO A 22 3.76 -6.99 9.38
CA PRO A 22 2.56 -6.23 8.99
C PRO A 22 2.75 -5.28 7.79
N LEU A 23 3.94 -4.66 7.65
CA LEU A 23 4.28 -3.82 6.49
C LEU A 23 4.21 -4.55 5.14
N TYR A 24 4.44 -5.86 5.12
CA TYR A 24 4.39 -6.67 3.90
C TYR A 24 3.03 -6.59 3.21
N TYR A 25 1.94 -6.67 3.97
CA TYR A 25 0.58 -6.62 3.41
C TYR A 25 0.27 -5.27 2.76
N GLY A 26 0.77 -4.17 3.34
CA GLY A 26 0.68 -2.85 2.72
C GLY A 26 1.39 -2.77 1.38
N GLN A 27 2.57 -3.38 1.26
CA GLN A 27 3.32 -3.41 0.00
C GLN A 27 2.65 -4.28 -1.06
N ILE A 28 2.10 -5.43 -0.68
CA ILE A 28 1.31 -6.27 -1.58
C ILE A 28 0.07 -5.54 -2.07
N MET A 29 -0.62 -4.80 -1.19
CA MET A 29 -1.79 -4.01 -1.57
C MET A 29 -1.42 -2.93 -2.59
N VAL A 30 -0.33 -2.18 -2.36
CA VAL A 30 0.19 -1.19 -3.31
C VAL A 30 0.60 -1.82 -4.64
N ALA A 31 1.31 -2.95 -4.61
CA ALA A 31 1.73 -3.66 -5.83
C ALA A 31 0.54 -4.22 -6.62
N SER A 32 -0.52 -4.68 -5.94
CA SER A 32 -1.77 -5.11 -6.58
C SER A 32 -2.52 -3.92 -7.17
N ALA A 33 -2.55 -2.79 -6.45
CA ALA A 33 -3.26 -1.58 -6.87
C ALA A 33 -2.59 -0.90 -8.07
N ILE A 34 -1.26 -0.82 -8.06
CA ILE A 34 -0.43 -0.20 -9.09
C ILE A 34 -0.03 -1.26 -10.12
N ARG A 35 -0.78 -1.34 -11.21
CA ARG A 35 -0.39 -2.13 -12.37
C ARG A 35 0.52 -1.30 -13.28
N GLN A 36 1.58 -1.89 -13.83
CA GLN A 36 2.39 -1.25 -14.88
C GLN A 36 1.50 -1.00 -16.11
N SER A 37 0.96 0.21 -16.22
CA SER A 37 0.20 0.68 -17.38
C SER A 37 0.63 2.10 -17.67
N LYS A 38 0.95 2.40 -18.94
CA LYS A 38 1.41 3.73 -19.37
C LYS A 38 0.40 4.85 -19.09
N ASN A 39 -0.89 4.49 -18.98
CA ASN A 39 -1.99 5.43 -18.79
C ASN A 39 -2.63 5.32 -17.39
N MET A 40 -1.89 4.81 -16.41
CA MET A 40 -2.38 4.73 -15.04
C MET A 40 -2.31 6.12 -14.38
N ARG A 41 -3.43 6.56 -13.80
CA ARG A 41 -3.50 7.81 -13.01
C ARG A 41 -4.04 7.52 -11.63
N MET A 42 -3.33 7.97 -10.60
CA MET A 42 -3.76 7.88 -9.21
C MET A 42 -4.22 9.25 -8.72
N VAL A 43 -5.36 9.31 -8.06
CA VAL A 43 -5.93 10.53 -7.49
C VAL A 43 -6.26 10.27 -6.03
N ARG A 44 -5.76 11.13 -5.15
CA ARG A 44 -6.20 11.16 -3.76
C ARG A 44 -7.58 11.80 -3.68
N ILE A 45 -8.52 11.12 -3.05
CA ILE A 45 -9.85 11.68 -2.78
C ILE A 45 -9.74 12.48 -1.48
N PRO A 46 -10.07 13.78 -1.48
CA PRO A 46 -10.10 14.55 -0.25
C PRO A 46 -11.22 14.00 0.66
N LEU A 47 -10.85 13.64 1.88
CA LEU A 47 -11.76 13.21 2.94
C LEU A 47 -11.76 14.26 4.05
N SER A 48 -12.81 14.27 4.87
CA SER A 48 -12.97 15.23 5.97
C SER A 48 -12.05 14.96 7.15
N GLU A 49 -11.65 13.70 7.36
CA GLU A 49 -10.84 13.26 8.49
C GLU A 49 -9.57 12.55 7.98
N ASP A 50 -8.47 12.69 8.72
CA ASP A 50 -7.20 12.00 8.44
C ASP A 50 -7.17 10.55 8.97
N THR A 51 -8.27 10.08 9.56
CA THR A 51 -8.43 8.70 10.05
C THR A 51 -8.64 7.70 8.92
N GLU A 52 -8.92 8.18 7.72
CA GLU A 52 -9.10 7.39 6.52
C GLU A 52 -8.30 8.00 5.37
N SER A 53 -7.86 7.16 4.45
CA SER A 53 -7.22 7.58 3.21
C SER A 53 -7.87 6.86 2.04
N ALA A 54 -8.40 7.61 1.08
CA ALA A 54 -9.01 7.07 -0.12
C ALA A 54 -8.25 7.50 -1.38
N ASN A 55 -7.92 6.53 -2.23
CA ASN A 55 -7.18 6.74 -3.46
C ASN A 55 -7.86 6.01 -4.62
N ALA A 56 -8.24 6.77 -5.65
CA ALA A 56 -8.78 6.24 -6.90
C ALA A 56 -7.66 5.99 -7.90
N ILE A 57 -7.70 4.85 -8.57
CA ILE A 57 -6.77 4.48 -9.62
C ILE A 57 -7.55 4.30 -10.91
N TYR A 58 -7.17 5.09 -11.91
CA TYR A 58 -7.74 5.09 -13.25
C TYR A 58 -6.82 4.40 -14.23
N SER A 59 -7.39 3.72 -15.21
CA SER A 59 -6.70 3.21 -16.39
C SER A 59 -7.27 3.94 -17.62
N GLY A 60 -6.56 4.97 -18.09
CA GLY A 60 -7.15 5.98 -18.98
C GLY A 60 -8.25 6.77 -18.24
N ASP A 61 -9.44 6.85 -18.84
CA ASP A 61 -10.57 7.60 -18.29
C ASP A 61 -11.50 6.74 -17.40
N LYS A 62 -11.23 5.43 -17.30
CA LYS A 62 -12.06 4.51 -16.51
C LYS A 62 -11.48 4.29 -15.12
N LEU A 63 -12.32 4.41 -14.10
CA LEU A 63 -11.97 3.98 -12.74
C LEU A 63 -11.72 2.47 -12.73
N SER A 64 -10.51 2.09 -12.31
CA SER A 64 -10.06 0.69 -12.27
C SER A 64 -10.14 0.14 -10.86
N LYS A 65 -9.65 0.88 -9.87
CA LYS A 65 -9.63 0.46 -8.45
C LYS A 65 -9.86 1.65 -7.53
N LEU A 66 -10.46 1.38 -6.38
CA LEU A 66 -10.53 2.29 -5.24
C LEU A 66 -9.82 1.62 -4.07
N VAL A 67 -8.87 2.33 -3.47
CA VAL A 67 -8.10 1.88 -2.33
C VAL A 67 -8.49 2.73 -1.13
N VAL A 68 -9.02 2.09 -0.08
CA VAL A 68 -9.38 2.75 1.17
C VAL A 68 -8.56 2.15 2.30
N THR A 69 -7.88 3.00 3.05
CA THR A 69 -7.13 2.63 4.24
C THR A 69 -7.78 3.27 5.45
N HIS A 70 -8.25 2.45 6.39
CA HIS A 70 -8.76 2.90 7.68
C HIS A 70 -7.61 2.85 8.70
N LEU A 71 -7.25 4.01 9.27
CA LEU A 71 -6.14 4.18 10.19
C LEU A 71 -6.57 4.29 11.66
N ARG A 72 -7.88 4.27 11.93
CA ARG A 72 -8.41 4.30 13.29
C ARG A 72 -8.04 2.99 14.00
N ALA A 73 -7.26 3.10 15.07
CA ALA A 73 -7.06 1.99 15.99
C ALA A 73 -8.35 1.81 16.80
N THR A 74 -9.00 0.65 16.70
CA THR A 74 -10.05 0.26 17.63
C THR A 74 -9.40 -0.03 18.98
N SER A 75 -9.63 0.85 19.96
CA SER A 75 -9.27 0.64 21.37
C SER A 75 -10.17 -0.39 22.03
#